data_AF-A0A0C2SHR3-F1
#
_entry.id   AF-A0A0C2SHR3-F1
#
_cell.length_a   1.000
_cell.length_b   1.000
_cell.length_c   1.000
_cell.angle_alpha   90.00
_cell.angle_beta   90.00
_cell.angle_gamma   90.00
#
_symmetry.space_group_name_H-M   'P 1'
#
loop_
_entity.id
_entity.type
_entity.pdbx_description
1 polymer ?
#
loop_
_entity_poly.entity_id
_entity_poly.type
_entity_poly.pdbx_seq_one_letter_code
_entity_poly.pdbx_strand_id
1 'polypeptide(L)'
;MQDYCLYLNRAELVFYPFGVAFDMGYQPTVVQVIIKTARKQPSALELSAFFLAQHEITQAVENVMYAHIHTPLPEQVQLVGENYVLNGSKRALAQFCSALANGWTARKAWKYGQRLGLMYGDQRIEPCCDKWIFQFKVAVPDTQA
;
A
#
# COMPACT_ATOMS: atom_id res chain seq x y z
N MET A 1 3.93 22.92 3.37
CA MET A 1 3.17 21.66 3.53
C MET A 1 4.18 20.66 4.07
N GLN A 2 3.92 19.96 5.18
CA GLN A 2 4.88 18.95 5.65
C GLN A 2 4.94 17.83 4.60
N ASP A 3 6.14 17.46 4.17
CA ASP A 3 6.32 16.36 3.22
C ASP A 3 5.91 15.05 3.90
N TYR A 4 4.74 14.56 3.52
CA TYR A 4 4.23 13.26 3.95
C TYR A 4 5.07 12.15 3.30
N CYS A 5 5.54 11.21 4.12
CA CYS A 5 6.38 10.10 3.67
C CYS A 5 5.93 8.79 4.34
N LEU A 6 5.90 7.71 3.57
CA LEU A 6 5.68 6.37 4.09
C LEU A 6 6.97 5.83 4.72
N TYR A 7 6.86 5.18 5.88
CA TYR A 7 8.00 4.64 6.62
C TYR A 7 8.10 3.11 6.54
N LEU A 8 9.33 2.60 6.61
CA LEU A 8 9.58 1.17 6.70
C LEU A 8 9.00 0.57 7.98
N ASN A 9 8.44 -0.63 7.82
CA ASN A 9 7.89 -1.49 8.86
C ASN A 9 6.79 -0.85 9.70
N ARG A 10 6.18 0.24 9.21
CA ARG A 10 5.02 0.89 9.80
C ARG A 10 3.78 0.59 8.96
N ALA A 11 2.65 0.37 9.65
CA ALA A 11 1.36 0.32 9.01
C ALA A 11 0.78 1.73 9.00
N GLU A 12 0.62 2.29 7.81
CA GLU A 12 0.07 3.62 7.59
C GLU A 12 -1.32 3.51 6.96
N LEU A 13 -2.17 4.48 7.26
CA LEU A 13 -3.47 4.64 6.63
C LEU A 13 -3.38 5.80 5.65
N VAL A 14 -3.63 5.50 4.38
CA VAL A 14 -3.62 6.50 3.31
C VAL A 14 -5.06 6.86 3.00
N PHE A 15 -5.39 8.13 3.15
CA PHE A 15 -6.74 8.66 3.02
C PHE A 15 -6.96 9.20 1.61
N TYR A 16 -8.03 8.76 0.97
CA TYR A 16 -8.48 9.25 -0.33
C TYR A 16 -9.86 9.89 -0.16
N PRO A 17 -9.90 11.16 0.29
CA PRO A 17 -11.15 11.80 0.70
C PRO A 17 -12.06 12.16 -0.49
N PHE A 18 -11.54 12.20 -1.72
CA PHE A 18 -12.32 12.59 -2.90
C PHE A 18 -11.88 11.78 -4.13
N GLY A 19 -12.76 10.94 -4.68
CA GLY A 19 -12.68 10.60 -6.10
C GLY A 19 -13.08 11.86 -6.87
N VAL A 20 -12.24 12.35 -7.77
CA VAL A 20 -12.41 13.61 -8.52
C VAL A 20 -13.69 13.68 -9.39
N ALA A 21 -14.56 12.69 -9.31
CA ALA A 21 -15.90 12.74 -9.88
C ALA A 21 -16.94 12.59 -8.77
N PHE A 22 -17.38 13.72 -8.21
CA PHE A 22 -18.51 13.79 -7.28
C PHE A 22 -19.80 13.13 -7.84
N ASP A 23 -19.88 12.92 -9.15
CA ASP A 23 -21.02 12.31 -9.83
C ASP A 23 -20.92 10.78 -10.04
N MET A 24 -19.77 10.15 -9.78
CA MET A 24 -19.59 8.70 -10.00
C MET A 24 -19.86 7.82 -8.76
N GLY A 25 -20.29 8.42 -7.64
CA GLY A 25 -20.67 7.66 -6.45
C GLY A 25 -19.51 7.00 -5.69
N TYR A 26 -18.26 7.46 -5.89
CA TYR A 26 -17.12 6.96 -5.13
C TYR A 26 -17.20 7.44 -3.68
N GLN A 27 -17.18 6.49 -2.75
CA GLN A 27 -17.14 6.80 -1.32
C GLN A 27 -15.69 7.11 -0.89
N PRO A 28 -15.49 8.09 0.00
CA PRO A 28 -14.20 8.32 0.64
C PRO A 28 -13.64 7.00 1.20
N THR A 29 -12.41 6.68 0.82
CA THR A 29 -11.81 5.38 1.11
C THR A 29 -10.48 5.55 1.85
N VAL A 30 -10.26 4.72 2.88
CA VAL A 30 -8.93 4.57 3.50
C VAL A 30 -8.29 3.25 3.10
N VAL A 31 -7.02 3.28 2.73
CA VAL A 31 -6.26 2.08 2.40
C VAL A 31 -5.13 1.89 3.41
N GLN A 32 -4.99 0.67 3.96
CA GLN A 32 -3.83 0.34 4.78
C GLN A 32 -2.65 -0.06 3.90
N VAL A 33 -1.53 0.63 4.08
CA VAL A 33 -0.29 0.41 3.36
C VAL A 33 0.82 0.06 4.36
N ILE A 34 1.61 -0.95 4.02
CA ILE A 34 2.79 -1.34 4.80
C ILE A 34 3.96 -1.51 3.85
N ILE A 35 5.04 -0.76 4.06
CA ILE A 35 6.30 -0.99 3.36
C ILE A 35 7.21 -1.79 4.29
N LYS A 36 7.76 -2.91 3.82
CA LYS A 36 8.66 -3.77 4.57
C LYS A 36 9.98 -3.92 3.84
N THR A 37 11.05 -4.06 4.59
CA THR A 37 12.32 -4.54 4.04
C THR A 37 12.20 -6.02 3.71
N ALA A 38 12.93 -6.48 2.69
CA ALA A 38 12.97 -7.90 2.39
C ALA A 38 13.59 -8.76 3.50
N ARG A 39 14.51 -8.17 4.27
CA ARG A 39 15.18 -8.80 5.41
C ARG A 39 14.54 -8.33 6.71
N LYS A 40 14.51 -9.23 7.71
CA LYS A 40 14.02 -8.91 9.07
C LYS A 40 14.92 -7.87 9.77
N GLN A 41 16.21 -7.89 9.46
CA GLN A 41 17.18 -6.88 9.89
C GLN A 41 17.77 -6.25 8.62
N PRO A 42 17.34 -5.03 8.25
CA PRO A 42 17.90 -4.33 7.11
C PRO A 42 19.32 -3.85 7.42
N SER A 43 20.19 -3.95 6.42
CA SER A 43 21.53 -3.37 6.45
C SER A 43 21.47 -1.84 6.44
N ALA A 44 22.56 -1.18 6.87
CA ALA A 44 22.68 0.28 6.79
C ALA A 44 22.51 0.80 5.36
N LEU A 45 22.98 0.03 4.37
CA LEU A 45 22.81 0.34 2.94
C LEU A 45 21.34 0.26 2.49
N GLU A 46 20.60 -0.76 2.92
CA GLU A 46 19.16 -0.87 2.60
C GLU A 46 18.36 0.28 3.21
N LEU A 47 18.69 0.65 4.45
CA LEU A 47 18.05 1.79 5.13
C LEU A 47 18.37 3.10 4.42
N SER A 48 19.65 3.36 4.12
CA SER A 48 20.05 4.60 3.45
C SER A 48 19.43 4.71 2.05
N ALA A 49 19.44 3.62 1.27
CA ALA A 49 18.80 3.57 -0.04
C ALA A 49 17.29 3.86 0.05
N PHE A 50 16.60 3.30 1.05
CA PHE A 50 15.20 3.60 1.27
C PHE A 50 14.97 5.07 1.60
N PHE A 51 15.75 5.65 2.52
CA PHE A 51 15.58 7.06 2.91
C PHE A 51 15.88 8.03 1.78
N LEU A 52 16.87 7.73 0.93
CA LEU A 52 17.16 8.53 -0.27
C LEU A 52 16.01 8.47 -1.29
N ALA A 53 15.37 7.31 -1.46
CA ALA A 53 14.26 7.11 -2.38
C ALA A 53 12.87 7.32 -1.73
N GLN A 54 12.80 7.72 -0.45
CA GLN A 54 11.55 7.65 0.34
C GLN A 54 10.42 8.47 -0.27
N HIS A 55 10.75 9.65 -0.78
CA HIS A 55 9.77 10.54 -1.40
C HIS A 55 9.19 9.94 -2.68
N GLU A 56 10.06 9.45 -3.57
CA GLU A 56 9.68 8.79 -4.82
C GLU A 56 8.84 7.52 -4.54
N ILE A 57 9.27 6.71 -3.59
CA ILE A 57 8.55 5.51 -3.14
C ILE A 57 7.15 5.87 -2.64
N THR A 58 7.04 6.95 -1.85
CA THR A 58 5.75 7.40 -1.32
C THR A 58 4.80 7.78 -2.46
N GLN A 59 5.25 8.62 -3.39
CA GLN A 59 4.47 9.02 -4.56
C GLN A 59 4.05 7.82 -5.42
N ALA A 60 4.99 6.89 -5.68
CA ALA A 60 4.71 5.72 -6.49
C ALA A 60 3.66 4.81 -5.83
N VAL A 61 3.76 4.59 -4.52
CA VAL A 61 2.78 3.80 -3.76
C VAL A 61 1.41 4.50 -3.73
N GLU A 62 1.36 5.81 -3.51
CA GLU A 62 0.12 6.59 -3.56
C GLU A 62 -0.56 6.49 -4.94
N ASN A 63 0.21 6.59 -6.02
CA ASN A 63 -0.33 6.44 -7.38
C ASN A 63 -0.92 5.05 -7.61
N VAL A 64 -0.27 3.99 -7.11
CA VAL A 64 -0.82 2.62 -7.18
C VAL A 64 -2.11 2.51 -6.37
N MET A 65 -2.16 3.07 -5.16
CA MET A 65 -3.36 3.04 -4.33
C MET A 65 -4.50 3.85 -4.94
N TYR A 66 -4.21 5.02 -5.49
CA TYR A 66 -5.16 5.85 -6.22
C TYR A 66 -5.73 5.09 -7.42
N ALA A 67 -4.87 4.46 -8.23
CA ALA A 67 -5.29 3.62 -9.34
C ALA A 67 -6.15 2.44 -8.86
N HIS A 68 -5.78 1.80 -7.75
CA HIS A 68 -6.51 0.68 -7.16
C HIS A 68 -7.94 1.02 -6.74
N ILE A 69 -8.17 2.23 -6.23
CA ILE A 69 -9.50 2.70 -5.83
C ILE A 69 -10.42 2.84 -7.05
N HIS A 70 -9.87 3.25 -8.19
CA HIS A 70 -10.64 3.50 -9.40
C HIS A 70 -10.70 2.30 -10.34
N THR A 71 -9.73 1.37 -10.25
CA THR A 71 -9.60 0.23 -11.14
C THR A 71 -9.01 -0.96 -10.39
N PRO A 72 -9.57 -2.16 -10.53
CA PRO A 72 -9.03 -3.34 -9.88
C PRO A 72 -7.62 -3.64 -10.41
N LEU A 73 -6.61 -3.41 -9.58
CA LEU A 73 -5.23 -3.79 -9.86
C LEU A 73 -4.99 -5.29 -9.63
N PRO A 74 -4.00 -5.89 -10.31
CA PRO A 74 -3.59 -7.28 -10.09
C PRO A 74 -3.17 -7.52 -8.64
N GLU A 75 -3.15 -8.79 -8.22
CA GLU A 75 -2.75 -9.17 -6.86
C GLU A 75 -1.30 -8.81 -6.51
N GLN A 76 -0.46 -8.71 -7.54
CA GLN A 76 0.95 -8.37 -7.40
C GLN A 76 1.28 -7.24 -8.37
N VAL A 77 2.05 -6.27 -7.88
CA VAL A 77 2.60 -5.18 -8.67
C VAL A 77 4.08 -5.06 -8.38
N GLN A 78 4.85 -4.65 -9.37
CA GLN A 78 6.27 -4.36 -9.20
C GLN A 78 6.52 -2.92 -9.64
N LEU A 79 7.15 -2.14 -8.76
CA LEU A 79 7.61 -0.80 -9.06
C LEU A 79 9.14 -0.86 -9.09
N VAL A 80 9.72 -0.44 -10.21
CA VAL A 80 11.17 -0.41 -10.42
C VAL A 80 11.58 1.05 -10.45
N GLY A 81 12.36 1.45 -9.45
CA GLY A 81 13.04 2.75 -9.44
C GLY A 81 14.50 2.60 -9.86
N GLU A 82 15.24 3.70 -9.80
CA GLU A 82 16.65 3.72 -10.25
C GLU A 82 17.53 2.72 -9.49
N ASN A 83 17.42 2.71 -8.16
CA ASN A 83 18.28 1.91 -7.27
C ASN A 83 17.48 0.97 -6.36
N TYR A 84 16.21 0.75 -6.66
CA TYR A 84 15.33 -0.07 -5.83
C TYR A 84 14.23 -0.78 -6.61
N VAL A 85 13.71 -1.85 -6.00
CA VAL A 85 12.52 -2.56 -6.45
C VAL A 85 11.54 -2.69 -5.28
N LEU A 86 10.29 -2.29 -5.51
CA LEU A 86 9.17 -2.53 -4.60
C LEU A 86 8.25 -3.60 -5.19
N ASN A 87 8.12 -4.71 -4.48
CA ASN A 87 7.16 -5.75 -4.84
C ASN A 87 5.92 -5.58 -3.97
N GLY A 88 4.85 -5.02 -4.54
CA GLY A 88 3.56 -4.85 -3.90
C GLY A 88 2.74 -6.14 -3.98
N SER A 89 2.09 -6.49 -2.88
CA SER A 89 1.11 -7.57 -2.84
C SER A 89 -0.18 -7.07 -2.21
N LYS A 90 -1.26 -7.16 -2.98
CA LYS A 90 -2.62 -6.94 -2.52
C LYS A 90 -3.04 -8.09 -1.61
N ARG A 91 -3.72 -7.78 -0.51
CA ARG A 91 -4.27 -8.78 0.41
C ARG A 91 -5.72 -8.42 0.70
N ALA A 92 -6.61 -9.26 0.17
CA ALA A 92 -8.04 -9.11 0.41
C ALA A 92 -8.43 -9.40 1.85
N LEU A 93 -9.43 -8.66 2.33
CA LEU A 93 -10.14 -8.96 3.56
C LEU A 93 -10.93 -10.26 3.41
N ALA A 94 -10.58 -11.26 4.21
CA ALA A 94 -11.22 -12.57 4.26
C ALA A 94 -12.74 -12.56 4.59
N GLN A 95 -13.33 -11.39 4.87
CA GLN A 95 -14.76 -11.25 5.21
C GLN A 95 -15.65 -10.82 4.04
N PHE A 96 -15.09 -10.27 2.96
CA PHE A 96 -15.86 -9.88 1.76
C PHE A 96 -15.60 -10.79 0.55
N CYS A 97 -14.54 -11.61 0.58
CA CYS A 97 -14.39 -12.71 -0.36
C CYS A 97 -15.33 -13.86 0.04
N SER A 98 -16.55 -13.81 -0.48
CA SER A 98 -17.53 -14.90 -0.42
C SER A 98 -16.88 -16.22 -0.82
N ALA A 99 -16.76 -17.14 0.14
CA ALA A 99 -16.94 -18.60 0.11
C ALA A 99 -16.57 -19.46 -1.14
N LEU A 100 -15.86 -18.98 -2.17
CA LEU A 100 -15.70 -19.72 -3.44
C LEU A 100 -14.27 -19.95 -3.94
N ALA A 101 -13.23 -19.60 -3.18
CA ALA A 101 -11.85 -19.78 -3.66
C ALA A 101 -10.98 -20.62 -2.71
N ASN A 102 -11.15 -21.94 -2.84
CA ASN A 102 -10.12 -22.98 -2.78
C ASN A 102 -8.83 -22.61 -2.03
N GLY A 103 -8.83 -22.83 -0.71
CA GLY A 103 -7.61 -23.16 0.03
C GLY A 103 -6.59 -22.03 0.26
N TRP A 104 -6.92 -20.77 0.02
CA TRP A 104 -6.01 -19.67 0.37
C TRP A 104 -5.99 -19.44 1.88
N THR A 105 -4.81 -19.63 2.48
CA THR A 105 -4.57 -19.43 3.92
C THR A 105 -4.83 -17.96 4.26
N ALA A 106 -5.97 -17.68 4.90
CA ALA A 106 -6.39 -16.35 5.33
C ALA A 106 -5.36 -15.74 6.29
N ARG A 107 -4.33 -15.08 5.76
CA ARG A 107 -3.42 -14.27 6.58
C ARG A 107 -4.24 -13.12 7.16
N LYS A 108 -4.24 -13.04 8.50
CA LYS A 108 -4.94 -12.08 9.39
C LYS A 108 -5.69 -10.98 8.62
N ALA A 109 -7.01 -11.17 8.49
CA ALA A 109 -7.95 -10.14 8.07
C ALA A 109 -7.66 -8.82 8.81
N TRP A 110 -7.83 -7.70 8.13
CA TRP A 110 -7.70 -6.35 8.68
C TRP A 110 -8.88 -6.00 9.61
N LYS A 111 -9.03 -6.80 10.68
CA LYS A 111 -10.10 -6.65 11.70
C LYS A 111 -10.02 -5.32 12.45
N TYR A 112 -8.83 -4.71 12.50
CA TYR A 112 -8.61 -3.43 13.16
C TYR A 112 -9.30 -2.29 12.40
N GLY A 113 -9.14 -2.22 11.07
CA GLY A 113 -9.72 -1.15 10.25
C GLY A 113 -11.24 -1.07 10.33
N GLN A 114 -11.91 -2.22 10.40
CA GLN A 114 -13.38 -2.32 10.47
C GLN A 114 -14.00 -1.74 11.75
N ARG A 115 -13.20 -1.52 12.79
CA ARG A 115 -13.68 -0.97 14.08
C ARG A 115 -13.36 0.51 14.24
N LEU A 116 -12.64 1.10 13.30
CA LEU A 116 -12.26 2.50 13.37
C LEU A 116 -13.42 3.36 12.88
N GLY A 117 -13.89 4.28 13.72
CA GLY A 117 -14.73 5.39 13.29
C GLY A 117 -13.86 6.43 12.59
N LEU A 118 -13.53 6.19 11.31
CA LEU A 118 -12.70 7.10 10.53
C LEU A 118 -13.54 8.26 10.01
N MET A 119 -13.04 9.47 10.23
CA MET A 119 -13.68 10.71 9.81
C MET A 119 -12.68 11.59 9.07
N TYR A 120 -13.15 12.36 8.10
CA TYR A 120 -12.40 13.43 7.43
C TYR A 120 -13.27 14.68 7.39
N GLY A 121 -12.94 15.64 8.25
CA GLY A 121 -13.90 16.67 8.63
C GLY A 121 -15.15 16.02 9.22
N ASP A 122 -16.32 16.36 8.68
CA ASP A 122 -17.61 15.85 9.12
C ASP A 122 -18.06 14.59 8.36
N GLN A 123 -17.25 14.09 7.43
CA GLN A 123 -17.59 12.93 6.60
C GLN A 123 -17.02 11.64 7.16
N ARG A 124 -17.85 10.60 7.19
CA ARG A 124 -17.42 9.25 7.52
C ARG A 124 -16.68 8.63 6.34
N ILE A 125 -15.53 8.02 6.62
CA ILE A 125 -14.70 7.32 5.65
C ILE A 125 -14.79 5.83 5.90
N GLU A 126 -15.02 5.06 4.84
CA GLU A 126 -15.03 3.61 4.92
C GLU A 126 -13.65 3.03 4.60
N PRO A 127 -13.18 2.01 5.35
CA PRO A 127 -11.94 1.33 5.03
C PRO A 127 -12.10 0.47 3.78
N CYS A 128 -11.07 0.48 2.93
CA CYS A 128 -10.95 -0.38 1.77
C CYS A 128 -11.00 -1.86 2.17
N CYS A 129 -11.56 -2.71 1.30
CA CYS A 129 -11.57 -4.16 1.51
C CYS A 129 -10.17 -4.78 1.37
N ASP A 130 -9.22 -4.07 0.77
CA ASP A 130 -7.87 -4.53 0.51
C ASP A 130 -6.85 -3.78 1.38
N LYS A 131 -5.76 -4.48 1.72
CA LYS A 131 -4.53 -3.86 2.23
C LYS A 131 -3.37 -4.20 1.33
N TRP A 132 -2.39 -3.31 1.30
CA TRP A 132 -1.20 -3.48 0.47
C TRP A 132 0.06 -3.62 1.31
N ILE A 133 0.88 -4.59 0.94
CA ILE A 133 2.21 -4.80 1.52
C ILE A 133 3.23 -4.68 0.40
N PHE A 134 4.12 -3.71 0.51
CA PHE A 134 5.22 -3.51 -0.41
C PHE A 134 6.51 -4.04 0.22
N GLN A 135 7.24 -4.87 -0.51
CA GLN A 135 8.55 -5.37 -0.10
C GLN A 135 9.65 -4.62 -0.86
N PHE A 136 10.39 -3.79 -0.13
CA PHE A 136 11.53 -3.03 -0.60
C PHE A 136 12.79 -3.91 -0.70
N LYS A 137 13.50 -3.75 -1.81
CA LYS A 137 14.81 -4.32 -2.10
C LYS A 137 15.67 -3.26 -2.79
N VAL A 138 16.95 -3.21 -2.44
CA VAL A 138 17.94 -2.47 -3.23
C VAL A 138 18.12 -3.21 -4.56
N ALA A 139 18.06 -2.47 -5.67
CA ALA A 139 18.38 -3.04 -6.98
C ALA A 139 19.89 -3.30 -7.02
N VAL A 140 20.28 -4.53 -7.33
CA VAL A 140 21.68 -4.79 -7.66
C VAL A 140 21.85 -4.25 -9.08
N PRO A 141 22.79 -3.33 -9.35
CA PRO A 141 23.04 -2.92 -10.71
C PRO A 141 23.39 -4.17 -11.50
N ASP A 142 22.60 -4.46 -12.54
CA ASP A 142 22.89 -5.54 -13.49
C ASP A 142 24.31 -5.29 -13.99
N THR A 143 25.26 -6.01 -13.41
CA THR A 143 26.63 -6.00 -13.86
C THR A 143 26.55 -6.78 -15.16
N GLN A 144 26.31 -6.08 -16.26
CA GLN A 144 26.26 -6.66 -17.59
C GLN A 144 27.57 -7.46 -17.77
N ALA A 145 27.43 -8.77 -17.78
CA ALA A 145 28.49 -9.74 -18.04
C ALA A 145 28.72 -9.86 -19.55
#